data_AF-A0A968Z3T4-F1
#
_entry.id   AF-A0A968Z3T4-F1
#
_cell.length_a   1.000
_cell.length_b   1.000
_cell.length_c   1.000
_cell.angle_alpha   90.00
_cell.angle_beta   90.00
_cell.angle_gamma   90.00
#
_symmetry.space_group_name_H-M   'P 1'
#
loop_
_entity.id
_entity.type
_entity.pdbx_description
1 polymer ?
#
loop_
_entity_poly.entity_id
_entity_poly.type
_entity_poly.pdbx_seq_one_letter_code
_entity_poly.pdbx_strand_id
1 'polypeptide(L)'
;MSSRLIEQLLSDLYRESHLANLIVRGCLELRWALGPEERETAIAIIYNAFETYAIEQGMPLEAAEQFCEDKLDHLIEQVSRIL
;
A
#
# COMPACT_ATOMS: atom_id res chain seq x y z
N MET A 1 -29.48 -17.31 0.49
CA MET A 1 -28.53 -16.76 1.49
C MET A 1 -27.05 -16.99 1.16
N SER A 2 -26.68 -17.85 0.20
CA SER A 2 -25.27 -18.15 -0.14
C SER A 2 -24.58 -17.11 -1.06
N SER A 3 -25.27 -16.57 -2.07
CA SER A 3 -24.66 -15.68 -3.09
C SER A 3 -24.02 -14.40 -2.52
N ARG A 4 -24.73 -13.73 -1.60
CA ARG A 4 -24.29 -12.44 -1.04
C ARG A 4 -23.00 -12.54 -0.23
N LEU A 5 -22.80 -13.66 0.46
CA LEU A 5 -21.60 -13.89 1.27
C LEU A 5 -20.38 -14.20 0.38
N ILE A 6 -20.60 -14.91 -0.73
CA ILE A 6 -19.57 -15.18 -1.75
C ILE A 6 -19.18 -13.88 -2.48
N GLU A 7 -20.16 -13.07 -2.89
CA GLU A 7 -19.93 -11.77 -3.53
C GLU A 7 -19.12 -10.83 -2.65
N GLN A 8 -19.43 -10.81 -1.35
CA GLN A 8 -18.71 -9.98 -0.38
C GLN A 8 -17.28 -10.47 -0.18
N LEU A 9 -17.07 -11.77 -0.01
CA LEU A 9 -15.73 -12.37 0.08
C LEU A 9 -14.88 -12.09 -1.18
N LEU A 10 -15.47 -12.19 -2.38
CA LEU A 10 -14.79 -11.89 -3.63
C LEU A 10 -14.42 -10.40 -3.74
N SER A 11 -15.29 -9.51 -3.27
CA SER A 11 -15.01 -8.07 -3.26
C SER A 11 -13.84 -7.73 -2.32
N ASP A 12 -13.81 -8.35 -1.14
CA ASP A 12 -12.76 -8.15 -0.15
C ASP A 12 -11.41 -8.66 -0.70
N LEU A 13 -11.38 -9.87 -1.25
CA LEU A 13 -10.19 -10.46 -1.86
C LEU A 13 -9.66 -9.65 -3.06
N TYR A 14 -10.56 -9.15 -3.92
CA TYR A 14 -10.17 -8.31 -5.05
C TYR A 14 -9.53 -7.01 -4.57
N ARG A 15 -10.07 -6.41 -3.51
CA ARG A 15 -9.58 -5.16 -2.95
C ARG A 15 -8.21 -5.32 -2.29
N GLU A 16 -8.05 -6.34 -1.44
CA GLU A 16 -6.75 -6.65 -0.83
C GLU A 16 -5.69 -6.93 -1.89
N SER A 17 -6.04 -7.68 -2.94
CA SER A 17 -5.16 -7.92 -4.08
C SER A 17 -4.78 -6.62 -4.80
N HIS A 18 -5.73 -5.70 -4.99
CA HIS A 18 -5.45 -4.41 -5.61
C HIS A 18 -4.46 -3.57 -4.80
N LEU A 19 -4.68 -3.44 -3.48
CA LEU A 19 -3.78 -2.69 -2.59
C LEU A 19 -2.37 -3.31 -2.56
N ALA A 20 -2.28 -4.64 -2.46
CA ALA A 20 -1.00 -5.34 -2.53
C ALA A 20 -0.27 -5.07 -3.86
N ASN A 21 -0.99 -5.08 -4.98
CA ASN A 21 -0.42 -4.77 -6.29
C ASN A 21 0.10 -3.34 -6.38
N LEU A 22 -0.60 -2.37 -5.79
CA LEU A 22 -0.13 -0.98 -5.73
C LEU A 22 1.16 -0.86 -4.92
N ILE A 23 1.25 -1.52 -3.76
CA ILE A 23 2.46 -1.53 -2.93
C ILE A 23 3.63 -2.14 -3.71
N VAL A 24 3.43 -3.30 -4.34
CA VAL A 24 4.46 -3.96 -5.15
C VAL A 24 4.92 -3.06 -6.30
N ARG A 25 3.97 -2.44 -7.01
CA ARG A 25 4.29 -1.51 -8.09
C ARG A 25 5.09 -0.32 -7.59
N GLY A 26 4.66 0.31 -6.50
CA GLY A 26 5.39 1.42 -5.89
C GLY A 26 6.81 1.03 -5.47
N CYS A 27 7.00 -0.18 -4.93
CA CYS A 27 8.34 -0.69 -4.61
C CYS A 27 9.23 -0.85 -5.85
N LEU A 28 8.66 -1.35 -6.95
CA LEU A 28 9.39 -1.49 -8.22
C LEU A 28 9.77 -0.14 -8.80
N GLU A 29 8.82 0.81 -8.85
CA GLU A 29 9.09 2.17 -9.32
C GLU A 29 10.14 2.86 -8.45
N LEU A 30 10.05 2.70 -7.12
CA LEU A 30 11.02 3.25 -6.17
C LEU A 30 12.43 2.69 -6.39
N ARG A 31 12.54 1.40 -6.72
CA ARG A 31 13.83 0.73 -6.96
C ARG A 31 14.53 1.27 -8.21
N TRP A 32 13.76 1.59 -9.24
CA TRP A 32 14.26 2.02 -10.54
C TRP A 32 14.23 3.53 -10.76
N ALA A 33 13.75 4.30 -9.78
CA ALA A 33 13.74 5.76 -9.83
C ALA A 33 15.16 6.32 -10.06
N LEU A 34 15.30 7.10 -11.13
CA LEU A 34 16.53 7.76 -11.56
C LEU A 34 16.68 9.16 -10.96
N GLY A 35 15.57 9.75 -10.49
CA GLY A 35 15.52 11.09 -9.93
C GLY A 35 14.59 11.25 -8.73
N PRO A 36 14.64 12.41 -8.06
CA PRO A 36 13.84 12.69 -6.86
C PRO A 36 12.32 12.68 -7.13
N GLU A 37 11.88 13.20 -8.28
CA GLU A 37 10.46 13.24 -8.66
C GLU A 37 9.85 11.84 -8.84
N GLU A 38 10.58 10.94 -9.52
CA GLU A 38 10.17 9.54 -9.69
C GLU A 38 10.12 8.82 -8.33
N ARG A 39 11.07 9.14 -7.45
CA ARG A 39 11.12 8.60 -6.09
C ARG A 39 9.92 9.05 -5.25
N GLU A 40 9.59 10.34 -5.29
CA GLU A 40 8.42 10.92 -4.60
C GLU A 40 7.12 10.31 -5.11
N THR A 41 6.99 10.13 -6.43
CA THR A 41 5.82 9.48 -7.04
C THR A 41 5.65 8.04 -6.55
N ALA A 42 6.74 7.27 -6.54
CA ALA A 42 6.71 5.89 -6.08
C ALA A 42 6.35 5.79 -4.58
N ILE A 43 6.87 6.71 -3.76
CA ILE A 43 6.53 6.80 -2.33
C ILE A 43 5.05 7.13 -2.15
N ALA A 44 4.50 8.09 -2.90
CA ALA A 44 3.09 8.47 -2.83
C ALA A 44 2.15 7.31 -3.17
N ILE A 45 2.52 6.47 -4.17
CA ILE A 45 1.75 5.26 -4.52
C ILE A 45 1.67 4.30 -3.33
N ILE A 46 2.81 4.04 -2.67
CA ILE A 46 2.89 3.15 -1.51
C ILE A 46 2.08 3.74 -0.35
N TYR A 47 2.30 5.02 -0.05
CA TYR A 47 1.63 5.72 1.05
C TYR A 47 0.11 5.65 0.90
N ASN A 48 -0.42 6.00 -0.28
CA ASN A 48 -1.87 5.97 -0.53
C ASN A 48 -2.46 4.56 -0.37
N ALA A 49 -1.71 3.52 -0.75
CA ALA A 49 -2.16 2.14 -0.57
C ALA A 49 -2.20 1.74 0.91
N PHE A 50 -1.22 2.15 1.71
CA PHE A 50 -1.22 1.94 3.16
C PHE A 50 -2.31 2.73 3.87
N GLU A 51 -2.53 3.99 3.49
CA GLU A 51 -3.55 4.85 4.08
C GLU A 51 -4.95 4.27 3.79
N THR A 52 -5.20 3.87 2.54
CA THR A 52 -6.45 3.21 2.16
C THR A 52 -6.68 1.94 2.99
N TYR A 53 -5.66 1.08 3.12
CA TYR A 53 -5.75 -0.11 3.95
C TYR A 53 -6.09 0.23 5.42
N ALA A 54 -5.37 1.17 6.02
CA ALA A 54 -5.54 1.54 7.43
C ALA A 54 -6.96 2.08 7.71
N ILE A 55 -7.45 3.00 6.87
CA ILE A 55 -8.79 3.57 6.99
C ILE A 55 -9.85 2.47 6.82
N GLU A 56 -9.67 1.55 5.87
CA GLU A 56 -10.61 0.44 5.65
C GLU A 56 -10.63 -0.57 6.80
N GLN A 57 -9.53 -0.73 7.52
CA GLN A 57 -9.48 -1.49 8.77
C GLN A 57 -10.12 -0.75 9.96
N GLY A 58 -10.67 0.45 9.72
CA GLY A 58 -11.34 1.26 10.74
C GLY A 58 -10.38 2.05 11.63
N MET A 59 -9.12 2.24 11.22
CA MET A 59 -8.21 3.11 11.95
C MET A 59 -8.68 4.58 11.85
N PRO A 60 -8.64 5.35 12.96
CA PRO A 60 -8.78 6.80 12.90
C PRO A 60 -7.70 7.42 12.02
N LEU A 61 -7.98 8.57 11.40
CA LEU A 61 -7.06 9.22 10.45
C LEU A 61 -5.65 9.42 11.03
N GLU A 62 -5.53 9.98 12.23
CA GLU A 62 -4.24 10.20 12.90
C GLU A 62 -3.46 8.89 13.12
N ALA A 63 -4.16 7.80 13.41
CA ALA A 63 -3.53 6.48 13.57
C ALA A 63 -3.14 5.85 12.22
N ALA A 64 -3.90 6.13 11.15
CA ALA A 64 -3.57 5.72 9.80
C ALA A 64 -2.33 6.45 9.28
N GLU A 65 -2.21 7.75 9.53
CA GLU A 65 -1.02 8.55 9.20
C GLU A 65 0.23 7.97 9.89
N GLN A 66 0.16 7.73 11.21
CA GLN A 66 1.28 7.12 11.94
C GLN A 66 1.61 5.72 11.42
N PHE A 67 0.61 4.91 11.11
CA PHE A 67 0.81 3.59 10.50
C PHE A 67 1.56 3.70 9.16
N CYS A 68 1.18 4.66 8.31
CA CYS A 68 1.83 4.87 7.03
C CYS A 68 3.30 5.25 7.21
N GLU A 69 3.62 6.21 8.10
CA GLU A 69 4.99 6.62 8.39
C GLU A 69 5.85 5.43 8.85
N ASP A 70 5.37 4.68 9.86
CA ASP A 70 6.09 3.55 10.43
C ASP A 70 6.37 2.43 9.40
N LYS A 71 5.40 2.15 8.51
CA LYS A 71 5.52 1.07 7.52
C LYS A 71 6.28 1.49 6.29
N LEU A 72 6.14 2.74 5.85
CA LEU A 72 6.77 3.26 4.65
C LEU A 72 8.29 3.28 4.82
N ASP A 73 8.80 3.81 5.92
CA ASP A 73 10.24 3.86 6.19
C ASP A 73 10.85 2.45 6.21
N HIS A 74 10.17 1.51 6.90
CA HIS A 74 10.62 0.12 6.95
C HIS A 74 10.64 -0.52 5.56
N LEU A 75 9.62 -0.28 4.73
CA LEU A 75 9.55 -0.84 3.38
C LEU A 75 10.61 -0.24 2.46
N ILE A 76 10.84 1.07 2.52
CA ILE A 76 11.88 1.76 1.75
C ILE A 76 13.26 1.17 2.09
N GLU A 77 13.54 0.95 3.37
CA GLU A 77 14.77 0.28 3.81
C GLU A 77 14.88 -1.13 3.21
N GLN A 78 13.81 -1.92 3.24
CA GLN A 78 13.82 -3.27 2.67
C GLN A 78 14.08 -3.25 1.15
N VAL A 79 13.40 -2.39 0.40
CA VAL A 79 13.59 -2.24 -1.06
C VAL A 79 15.04 -1.86 -1.39
N SER A 80 15.66 -1.00 -0.57
CA SER A 80 17.05 -0.60 -0.76
C SER A 80 18.07 -1.74 -0.54
N ARG A 81 17.71 -2.76 0.25
CA ARG A 81 18.59 -3.90 0.60
C ARG A 81 18.57 -5.04 -0.41
N ILE A 82 17.62 -5.05 -1.34
CA ILE A 82 17.54 -6.08 -2.40
C ILE A 82 18.59 -5.74 -3.48
N LEU A 83 19.80 -6.26 -3.26
CA LEU A 83 20.96 -6.32 -4.17
C LEU A 83 21.41 -7.77 -4.33
#